data_AF-A0A660ULJ5-F1
#
_entry.id   AF-A0A660ULJ5-F1
#
_cell.length_a   1.000
_cell.length_b   1.000
_cell.length_c   1.000
_cell.angle_alpha   90.00
_cell.angle_beta   90.00
_cell.angle_gamma   90.00
#
_symmetry.space_group_name_H-M   'P 1'
#
loop_
_entity.id
_entity.type
_entity.pdbx_description
1 polymer ?
#
loop_
_entity_poly.entity_id
_entity_poly.type
_entity_poly.pdbx_seq_one_letter_code
_entity_poly.pdbx_strand_id
1 'polypeptide(L)'
;MDVVSYQLQFPDQVFLVMGNHDTAIIADTDVMKTGKEMNRALKAAMRNCLGDDYQNVMDAMKDYLLSQPIAVRCPNRIWMSHSLPADRFVDTFDMSVFDKKLAPADSLRPEPLYLFTWGRRQSARTLEEFAGRLDVDAFIVGHQPQDQGWRLVEPNMIILASDHNHGCMITFDLDRRYTIDQLVDSIVSLASVA
;
A
#
# COMPACT_ATOMS: atom_id res chain seq x y z
N MET A 1 6.29 -2.80 17.81
CA MET A 1 7.67 -2.89 17.28
C MET A 1 7.87 -4.24 16.60
N ASP A 2 6.79 -4.85 16.09
CA ASP A 2 6.70 -6.29 15.92
C ASP A 2 6.63 -6.71 14.45
N VAL A 3 6.18 -5.81 13.56
CA VAL A 3 5.97 -6.12 12.14
C VAL A 3 7.28 -6.42 11.38
N VAL A 4 8.34 -5.63 11.61
CA VAL A 4 9.66 -5.89 11.01
C VAL A 4 10.25 -7.19 11.57
N SER A 5 10.07 -7.44 12.87
CA SER A 5 10.49 -8.69 13.51
C SER A 5 9.77 -9.91 12.88
N TYR A 6 8.47 -9.80 12.58
CA TYR A 6 7.76 -10.86 11.86
C TYR A 6 8.28 -11.07 10.43
N GLN A 7 8.59 -9.99 9.71
CA GLN A 7 9.21 -10.10 8.39
C GLN A 7 10.58 -10.82 8.46
N LEU A 8 11.38 -10.57 9.51
CA LEU A 8 12.66 -11.27 9.71
C LEU A 8 12.48 -12.74 10.10
N GLN A 9 11.45 -13.06 10.91
CA GLN A 9 11.17 -14.41 11.36
C GLN A 9 10.50 -15.27 10.27
N PHE A 10 9.70 -14.65 9.42
CA PHE A 10 8.89 -15.31 8.39
C PHE A 10 9.02 -14.62 7.03
N PRO A 11 10.24 -14.56 6.45
CA PRO A 11 10.54 -13.75 5.27
C PRO A 11 9.77 -14.17 4.01
N ASP A 12 9.35 -15.43 3.93
CA ASP A 12 8.58 -15.98 2.81
C ASP A 12 7.06 -15.96 3.05
N GLN A 13 6.59 -15.40 4.17
CA GLN A 13 5.18 -15.40 4.57
C GLN A 13 4.66 -14.00 4.90
N VAL A 14 5.53 -13.12 5.43
CA VAL A 14 5.16 -11.77 5.83
C VAL A 14 5.80 -10.77 4.89
N PHE A 15 4.96 -10.13 4.09
CA PHE A 15 5.36 -9.12 3.12
C PHE A 15 4.79 -7.76 3.53
N LEU A 16 5.63 -6.73 3.52
CA LEU A 16 5.20 -5.34 3.72
C LEU A 16 5.20 -4.65 2.37
N VAL A 17 4.06 -4.09 2.01
CA VAL A 17 3.84 -3.43 0.73
C VAL A 17 3.95 -1.92 0.92
N MET A 18 4.75 -1.28 0.08
CA MET A 18 5.06 0.15 0.16
C MET A 18 3.79 1.00 0.04
N GLY A 19 3.62 1.91 1.00
CA GLY A 19 2.55 2.88 1.05
C GLY A 19 2.96 4.31 0.69
N ASN A 20 1.96 5.18 0.63
CA ASN A 20 2.14 6.59 0.31
C ASN A 20 2.98 7.32 1.38
N HIS A 21 2.85 6.92 2.65
CA HIS A 21 3.65 7.46 3.75
C HIS A 21 5.12 7.06 3.62
N ASP A 22 5.42 5.85 3.14
CA ASP A 22 6.78 5.40 2.91
C ASP A 22 7.44 6.21 1.80
N THR A 23 6.74 6.38 0.66
CA THR A 23 7.23 7.26 -0.43
C THR A 23 7.47 8.69 0.05
N ALA A 24 6.67 9.19 1.01
CA ALA A 24 6.88 10.53 1.53
C ALA A 24 8.09 10.65 2.45
N ILE A 25 8.36 9.62 3.27
CA ILE A 25 9.57 9.55 4.09
C ILE A 25 10.80 9.46 3.19
N ILE A 26 10.78 8.59 2.17
CA ILE A 26 11.86 8.44 1.18
C ILE A 26 12.16 9.78 0.49
N ALA A 27 11.11 10.47 0.03
CA ALA A 27 11.23 11.73 -0.70
C ALA A 27 11.42 12.98 0.19
N ASP A 28 11.41 12.84 1.52
CA ASP A 28 11.36 13.97 2.46
C ASP A 28 10.22 14.98 2.18
N THR A 29 9.08 14.49 1.70
CA THR A 29 7.91 15.33 1.42
C THR A 29 6.95 15.38 2.60
N ASP A 30 6.22 16.49 2.74
CA ASP A 30 5.28 16.67 3.84
C ASP A 30 4.03 15.79 3.66
N VAL A 31 3.59 15.12 4.73
CA VAL A 31 2.30 14.40 4.75
C VAL A 31 1.40 14.93 5.86
N MET A 32 0.25 15.44 5.46
CA MET A 32 -0.77 15.94 6.39
C MET A 32 -1.75 14.82 6.76
N LYS A 33 -1.86 14.49 8.06
CA LYS A 33 -2.96 13.68 8.62
C LYS A 33 -3.64 14.48 9.73
N THR A 34 -4.96 14.68 9.63
CA THR A 34 -5.77 15.42 10.63
C THR A 34 -5.23 16.84 10.95
N GLY A 35 -4.72 17.56 9.95
CA GLY A 35 -4.19 18.92 10.11
C GLY A 35 -2.80 19.02 10.74
N LYS A 36 -2.13 17.88 11.02
CA LYS A 36 -0.73 17.84 11.48
C LYS A 36 0.15 17.24 10.40
N GLU A 37 1.34 17.82 10.24
CA GLU A 37 2.39 17.28 9.37
C GLU A 37 3.09 16.15 10.13
N MET A 38 2.92 14.92 9.63
CA MET A 38 3.27 13.70 10.34
C MET A 38 4.79 13.44 10.29
N ASN A 39 5.46 13.82 9.20
CA ASN A 39 6.88 13.54 9.04
C ASN A 39 7.75 14.41 9.96
N ARG A 40 7.34 15.64 10.25
CA ARG A 40 8.00 16.55 11.19
C ARG A 40 7.88 16.05 12.61
N ALA A 41 6.70 15.56 13.01
CA ALA A 41 6.51 14.97 14.33
C ALA A 41 7.37 13.72 14.51
N LEU A 42 7.42 12.84 13.50
CA LEU A 42 8.29 11.67 13.47
C LEU A 42 9.77 12.07 13.55
N LYS A 43 10.23 12.96 12.68
CA LYS A 43 11.62 13.44 12.65
C LYS A 43 12.03 14.07 13.98
N ALA A 44 11.16 14.88 14.60
CA ALA A 44 11.44 15.49 15.90
C ALA A 44 11.56 14.43 17.00
N ALA A 45 10.64 13.45 17.04
CA ALA A 45 10.71 12.35 18.00
C ALA A 45 11.98 11.51 17.81
N MET A 46 12.31 11.14 16.57
CA MET A 46 13.52 10.38 16.25
C MET A 46 14.79 11.14 16.63
N ARG A 47 14.89 12.45 16.35
CA ARG A 47 16.03 13.27 16.79
C ARG A 47 16.17 13.29 18.30
N ASN A 48 15.07 13.44 19.03
CA ASN A 48 15.07 13.43 20.49
C ASN A 48 15.49 12.08 21.07
N CYS A 49 15.09 10.97 20.44
CA CYS A 49 15.40 9.62 20.93
C CYS A 49 16.81 9.14 20.55
N LEU A 50 17.30 9.50 19.36
CA LEU A 50 18.51 8.94 18.77
C LEU A 50 19.71 9.88 18.82
N GLY A 51 19.51 11.18 19.08
CA GLY A 51 20.60 12.16 19.14
C GLY A 51 21.44 12.14 17.88
N ASP A 52 22.74 11.88 18.03
CA ASP A 52 23.72 11.88 16.94
C ASP A 52 23.49 10.73 15.93
N ASP A 53 22.86 9.62 16.35
CA ASP A 53 22.58 8.47 15.48
C ASP A 53 21.38 8.70 14.56
N TYR A 54 20.64 9.79 14.76
CA TYR A 54 19.42 10.10 14.01
C TYR A 54 19.60 9.97 12.49
N GLN A 55 20.67 10.54 11.95
CA GLN A 55 20.86 10.58 10.50
C GLN A 55 21.13 9.18 9.95
N ASN A 56 22.01 8.41 10.59
CA ASN A 56 22.33 7.04 10.19
C ASN A 56 21.09 6.14 10.22
N VAL A 57 20.26 6.25 11.27
CA VAL A 57 19.03 5.46 11.39
C VAL A 57 17.98 5.90 10.37
N MET A 58 17.86 7.19 10.09
CA MET A 58 16.93 7.70 9.07
C MET A 58 17.32 7.21 7.67
N ASP A 59 18.61 7.20 7.35
CA ASP A 59 19.09 6.72 6.06
C ASP A 59 18.87 5.20 5.91
N ALA A 60 19.17 4.42 6.95
CA ALA A 60 18.87 2.99 6.98
C ALA A 60 17.36 2.70 6.87
N MET A 61 16.51 3.53 7.50
CA MET A 61 15.06 3.42 7.38
C MET A 61 14.61 3.68 5.94
N LYS A 62 15.15 4.71 5.27
CA LYS A 62 14.81 4.99 3.87
C LYS A 62 15.24 3.88 2.92
N ASP A 63 16.44 3.33 3.11
CA ASP A 63 16.93 2.18 2.34
C ASP A 63 16.03 0.96 2.52
N TYR A 64 15.61 0.70 3.77
CA TYR A 64 14.66 -0.37 4.07
C TYR A 64 13.30 -0.13 3.40
N LEU A 65 12.72 1.06 3.52
CA LEU A 65 11.43 1.37 2.89
C LEU A 65 11.51 1.23 1.37
N LEU A 66 12.60 1.69 0.74
CA LEU A 66 12.81 1.58 -0.71
C LEU A 66 12.95 0.13 -1.19
N SER A 67 13.36 -0.79 -0.30
CA SER A 67 13.48 -2.22 -0.61
C SER A 67 12.13 -2.97 -0.63
N GLN A 68 11.06 -2.36 -0.12
CA GLN A 68 9.75 -3.01 -0.04
C GLN A 68 9.12 -3.18 -1.43
N PRO A 69 8.41 -4.30 -1.68
CA PRO A 69 7.59 -4.43 -2.89
C PRO A 69 6.51 -3.35 -2.92
N ILE A 70 6.22 -2.83 -4.10
CA ILE A 70 5.15 -1.83 -4.28
C ILE A 70 3.79 -2.48 -4.49
N ALA A 71 3.77 -3.75 -4.89
CA ALA A 71 2.57 -4.55 -5.07
C ALA A 71 2.90 -6.05 -4.99
N VAL A 72 1.86 -6.85 -4.83
CA VAL A 72 1.90 -8.31 -4.91
C VAL A 72 0.84 -8.77 -5.90
N ARG A 73 1.23 -9.63 -6.84
CA ARG A 73 0.32 -10.31 -7.76
C ARG A 73 0.31 -11.80 -7.45
N CYS A 74 -0.82 -12.31 -6.97
CA CYS A 74 -0.97 -13.71 -6.62
C CYS A 74 -1.23 -14.59 -7.86
N PRO A 75 -0.89 -15.89 -7.83
CA PRO A 75 -1.20 -16.84 -8.92
C PRO A 75 -2.69 -16.92 -9.28
N ASN A 76 -3.55 -16.74 -8.27
CA ASN A 76 -4.99 -16.64 -8.42
C ASN A 76 -5.47 -15.24 -8.91
N ARG A 77 -4.60 -14.44 -9.53
CA ARG A 77 -4.95 -13.15 -10.21
C ARG A 77 -5.54 -12.11 -9.26
N ILE A 78 -5.26 -12.23 -7.96
CA ILE A 78 -5.55 -11.19 -6.98
C ILE A 78 -4.34 -10.25 -6.92
N TRP A 79 -4.61 -8.95 -7.03
CA TRP A 79 -3.63 -7.89 -6.88
C TRP A 79 -3.74 -7.23 -5.51
N MET A 80 -2.61 -7.01 -4.85
CA MET A 80 -2.52 -6.27 -3.61
C MET A 80 -1.53 -5.12 -3.75
N SER A 81 -1.95 -3.91 -3.42
CA SER A 81 -1.09 -2.73 -3.37
C SER A 81 -1.64 -1.71 -2.38
N HIS A 82 -0.87 -0.71 -2.00
CA HIS A 82 -1.40 0.35 -1.14
C HIS A 82 -2.51 1.15 -1.82
N SER A 83 -2.36 1.42 -3.13
CA SER A 83 -3.37 2.06 -3.97
C SER A 83 -3.18 1.69 -5.44
N LEU A 84 -3.94 2.35 -6.32
CA LEU A 84 -3.83 2.35 -7.77
C LEU A 84 -3.75 3.79 -8.29
N PRO A 85 -3.28 4.02 -9.53
CA PRO A 85 -3.28 5.35 -10.14
C PRO A 85 -4.68 5.95 -10.21
N ALA A 86 -4.76 7.28 -10.10
CA ALA A 86 -6.03 8.00 -10.26
C ALA A 86 -6.48 8.04 -11.72
N ASP A 87 -7.78 8.20 -11.97
CA ASP A 87 -8.41 8.17 -13.30
C ASP A 87 -7.69 8.96 -14.39
N ARG A 88 -7.21 10.17 -14.07
CA ARG A 88 -6.51 11.04 -15.04
C ARG A 88 -5.20 10.46 -15.58
N PHE A 89 -4.68 9.40 -14.97
CA PHE A 89 -3.44 8.74 -15.37
C PHE A 89 -3.69 7.37 -16.01
N VAL A 90 -4.94 6.93 -16.19
CA VAL A 90 -5.23 5.59 -16.74
C VAL A 90 -4.52 5.35 -18.08
N ASP A 91 -4.54 6.33 -18.97
CA ASP A 91 -3.98 6.23 -20.33
C ASP A 91 -2.47 6.50 -20.39
N THR A 92 -1.89 7.12 -19.36
CA THR A 92 -0.50 7.65 -19.39
C THR A 92 0.41 7.05 -18.32
N PHE A 93 -0.13 6.26 -17.39
CA PHE A 93 0.65 5.63 -16.34
C PHE A 93 1.69 4.67 -16.93
N ASP A 94 2.95 4.82 -16.53
CA ASP A 94 4.04 3.99 -16.99
C ASP A 94 4.16 2.71 -16.15
N MET A 95 3.91 1.55 -16.78
CA MET A 95 3.99 0.24 -16.14
C MET A 95 5.42 -0.21 -15.86
N SER A 96 6.43 0.41 -16.49
CA SER A 96 7.83 0.02 -16.31
C SER A 96 8.31 0.17 -14.85
N VAL A 97 7.54 0.89 -14.02
CA VAL A 97 7.75 0.98 -12.57
C VAL A 97 7.77 -0.39 -11.89
N PHE A 98 7.06 -1.39 -12.42
CA PHE A 98 7.04 -2.74 -11.86
C PHE A 98 8.26 -3.58 -12.27
N ASP A 99 8.98 -3.17 -13.32
CA ASP A 99 10.08 -3.93 -13.93
C ASP A 99 11.46 -3.33 -13.64
N LYS A 100 11.53 -2.29 -12.80
CA LYS A 100 12.77 -1.55 -12.51
C LYS A 100 13.18 -1.63 -11.05
N LYS A 101 14.48 -1.43 -10.81
CA LYS A 101 14.99 -1.15 -9.47
C LYS A 101 14.62 0.29 -9.09
N LEU A 102 13.95 0.44 -7.95
CA LEU A 102 13.53 1.75 -7.46
C LEU A 102 14.72 2.55 -6.91
N ALA A 103 14.67 3.86 -7.12
CA ALA A 103 15.56 4.86 -6.54
C ALA A 103 14.73 5.89 -5.75
N PRO A 104 15.32 6.62 -4.78
CA PRO A 104 14.58 7.61 -4.00
C PRO A 104 13.85 8.66 -4.85
N ALA A 105 14.44 9.06 -5.98
CA ALA A 105 13.84 10.02 -6.91
C ALA A 105 12.48 9.54 -7.48
N ASP A 106 12.24 8.23 -7.56
CA ASP A 106 10.98 7.66 -8.05
C ASP A 106 9.79 7.97 -7.13
N SER A 107 10.06 8.31 -5.86
CA SER A 107 9.02 8.68 -4.90
C SER A 107 8.54 10.14 -5.07
N LEU A 108 9.18 10.93 -5.95
CA LEU A 108 8.83 12.32 -6.20
C LEU A 108 7.64 12.43 -7.15
N ARG A 109 6.87 13.51 -7.02
CA ARG A 109 5.84 13.82 -8.02
C ARG A 109 6.50 14.40 -9.28
N PRO A 110 6.06 14.02 -10.50
CA PRO A 110 4.95 13.13 -10.84
C PRO A 110 5.38 11.72 -11.25
N GLU A 111 6.44 11.16 -10.65
CA GLU A 111 6.96 9.85 -11.03
C GLU A 111 5.93 8.72 -10.80
N PRO A 112 5.99 7.64 -11.59
CA PRO A 112 4.99 6.56 -11.55
C PRO A 112 4.77 5.96 -10.16
N LEU A 113 5.84 5.77 -9.37
CA LEU A 113 5.71 5.23 -8.01
C LEU A 113 4.88 6.16 -7.10
N TYR A 114 5.10 7.47 -7.18
CA TYR A 114 4.25 8.44 -6.50
C TYR A 114 2.80 8.35 -6.98
N LEU A 115 2.56 8.32 -8.30
CA LEU A 115 1.21 8.25 -8.84
C LEU A 115 0.46 6.98 -8.41
N PHE A 116 1.18 5.87 -8.29
CA PHE A 116 0.66 4.56 -7.91
C PHE A 116 0.23 4.50 -6.44
N THR A 117 1.06 5.01 -5.52
CA THR A 117 0.77 4.91 -4.07
C THR A 117 -0.24 5.96 -3.59
N TRP A 118 -0.44 7.06 -4.34
CA TRP A 118 -1.28 8.17 -3.90
C TRP A 118 -2.67 8.26 -4.53
N GLY A 119 -2.94 7.54 -5.63
CA GLY A 119 -4.21 7.64 -6.34
C GLY A 119 -5.43 7.27 -5.48
N ARG A 120 -6.61 7.79 -5.82
CA ARG A 120 -7.88 7.57 -5.09
C ARG A 120 -9.03 7.66 -6.07
N ARG A 121 -10.20 7.14 -5.67
CA ARG A 121 -11.48 7.26 -6.41
C ARG A 121 -11.38 6.76 -7.86
N GLN A 122 -10.87 5.55 -8.02
CA GLN A 122 -10.79 4.86 -9.30
C GLN A 122 -12.20 4.59 -9.83
N SER A 123 -12.46 4.98 -11.07
CA SER A 123 -13.69 4.64 -11.81
C SER A 123 -13.66 3.19 -12.32
N ALA A 124 -14.82 2.67 -12.73
CA ALA A 124 -14.93 1.35 -13.35
C ALA A 124 -13.98 1.19 -14.56
N ARG A 125 -13.90 2.21 -15.44
CA ARG A 125 -12.93 2.23 -16.56
C ARG A 125 -11.50 2.04 -16.08
N THR A 126 -11.09 2.79 -15.06
CA THR A 126 -9.73 2.68 -14.51
C THR A 126 -9.45 1.29 -13.98
N LEU A 127 -10.41 0.69 -13.28
CA LEU A 127 -10.27 -0.67 -12.75
C LEU A 127 -10.19 -1.72 -13.86
N GLU A 128 -11.02 -1.61 -14.90
CA GLU A 128 -11.00 -2.51 -16.07
C GLU A 128 -9.68 -2.42 -16.84
N GLU A 129 -9.21 -1.20 -17.11
CA GLU A 129 -7.94 -0.97 -17.84
C GLU A 129 -6.74 -1.51 -17.06
N PHE A 130 -6.64 -1.22 -15.77
CA PHE A 130 -5.56 -1.76 -14.96
C PHE A 130 -5.67 -3.27 -14.76
N ALA A 131 -6.88 -3.83 -14.68
CA ALA A 131 -7.07 -5.28 -14.58
C ALA A 131 -6.53 -6.00 -15.83
N GLY A 132 -6.81 -5.46 -17.01
CA GLY A 132 -6.26 -5.96 -18.26
C GLY A 132 -4.74 -5.82 -18.34
N ARG A 133 -4.19 -4.66 -17.98
CA ARG A 133 -2.74 -4.39 -18.05
C ARG A 133 -1.91 -5.18 -17.04
N LEU A 134 -2.48 -5.49 -15.87
CA LEU A 134 -1.82 -6.23 -14.79
C LEU A 134 -2.14 -7.73 -14.80
N ASP A 135 -3.04 -8.15 -15.70
CA ASP A 135 -3.50 -9.53 -15.83
C ASP A 135 -4.08 -10.07 -14.50
N VAL A 136 -5.04 -9.33 -13.93
CA VAL A 136 -5.67 -9.60 -12.62
C VAL A 136 -7.19 -9.55 -12.71
N ASP A 137 -7.85 -10.23 -11.78
CA ASP A 137 -9.31 -10.31 -11.70
C ASP A 137 -9.88 -9.39 -10.61
N ALA A 138 -9.13 -9.17 -9.53
CA ALA A 138 -9.56 -8.36 -8.39
C ALA A 138 -8.40 -7.58 -7.77
N PHE A 139 -8.72 -6.41 -7.22
CA PHE A 139 -7.81 -5.56 -6.48
C PHE A 139 -8.18 -5.54 -4.99
N ILE A 140 -7.18 -5.67 -4.12
CA ILE A 140 -7.28 -5.38 -2.69
C ILE A 140 -6.31 -4.24 -2.41
N VAL A 141 -6.84 -3.10 -1.98
CA VAL A 141 -6.06 -1.89 -1.74
C VAL A 141 -6.31 -1.29 -0.37
N GLY A 142 -5.41 -0.42 0.08
CA GLY A 142 -5.56 0.36 1.31
C GLY A 142 -5.84 1.83 1.04
N HIS A 143 -5.08 2.70 1.72
CA HIS A 143 -4.95 4.16 1.55
C HIS A 143 -6.19 5.03 1.83
N GLN A 144 -7.39 4.55 1.51
CA GLN A 144 -8.64 5.28 1.66
C GLN A 144 -9.35 4.85 2.95
N PRO A 145 -9.53 5.75 3.93
CA PRO A 145 -10.22 5.42 5.18
C PRO A 145 -11.60 4.83 4.92
N GLN A 146 -11.93 3.73 5.58
CA GLN A 146 -13.25 3.09 5.52
C GLN A 146 -13.79 2.93 6.94
N ASP A 147 -14.81 3.68 7.31
CA ASP A 147 -15.34 3.69 8.69
C ASP A 147 -15.79 2.29 9.16
N GLN A 148 -16.24 1.45 8.22
CA GLN A 148 -16.67 0.07 8.46
C GLN A 148 -15.56 -0.98 8.19
N GLY A 149 -14.31 -0.55 8.06
CA GLY A 149 -13.15 -1.41 7.84
C GLY A 149 -12.93 -1.84 6.39
N TRP A 150 -13.92 -1.72 5.51
CA TRP A 150 -13.75 -2.00 4.09
C TRP A 150 -14.82 -1.35 3.23
N ARG A 151 -14.62 -1.38 1.91
CA ARG A 151 -15.60 -0.98 0.90
C ARG A 151 -15.36 -1.70 -0.43
N LEU A 152 -16.43 -2.18 -1.05
CA LEU A 152 -16.42 -2.56 -2.46
C LEU A 152 -16.53 -1.32 -3.37
N VAL A 153 -15.65 -1.24 -4.35
CA VAL A 153 -15.71 -0.32 -5.48
C VAL A 153 -15.84 -1.16 -6.74
N GLU A 154 -16.98 -1.02 -7.39
CA GLU A 154 -17.28 -1.78 -8.60
C GLU A 154 -16.34 -1.40 -9.76
N PRO A 155 -15.95 -2.37 -10.61
CA PRO A 155 -16.46 -3.75 -10.60
C PRO A 155 -15.70 -4.73 -9.69
N ASN A 156 -14.44 -4.45 -9.33
CA ASN A 156 -13.56 -5.50 -8.80
C ASN A 156 -12.50 -5.03 -7.79
N MET A 157 -12.71 -3.93 -7.07
CA MET A 157 -11.77 -3.44 -6.07
C MET A 157 -12.36 -3.43 -4.66
N ILE A 158 -11.66 -4.06 -3.72
CA ILE A 158 -11.92 -3.94 -2.28
C ILE A 158 -10.91 -2.97 -1.71
N ILE A 159 -11.41 -1.91 -1.07
CA ILE A 159 -10.60 -1.07 -0.19
C ILE A 159 -10.70 -1.65 1.22
N LEU A 160 -9.58 -1.93 1.86
CA LEU A 160 -9.47 -2.49 3.20
C LEU A 160 -8.79 -1.49 4.15
N ALA A 161 -9.32 -1.35 5.35
CA ALA A 161 -8.78 -0.54 6.43
C ALA A 161 -8.67 -1.40 7.69
N SER A 162 -7.51 -1.32 8.35
CA SER A 162 -7.17 -2.16 9.51
C SER A 162 -6.61 -1.32 10.68
N ASP A 163 -6.67 0.01 10.61
CA ASP A 163 -6.03 0.94 11.55
C ASP A 163 -6.96 1.50 12.63
N HIS A 164 -8.15 0.90 12.82
CA HIS A 164 -9.14 1.32 13.82
C HIS A 164 -9.98 0.14 14.34
N ASN A 165 -10.89 0.42 15.28
CA ASN A 165 -11.71 -0.59 15.99
C ASN A 165 -12.70 -1.37 15.10
N HIS A 166 -12.95 -0.91 13.88
CA HIS A 166 -13.76 -1.62 12.89
C HIS A 166 -12.86 -2.24 11.80
N GLY A 167 -11.56 -2.32 12.04
CA GLY A 167 -10.60 -2.81 11.07
C GLY A 167 -10.91 -4.24 10.65
N CYS A 168 -10.67 -4.51 9.36
CA CYS A 168 -10.92 -5.81 8.76
C CYS A 168 -9.64 -6.41 8.20
N MET A 169 -9.68 -7.72 7.98
CA MET A 169 -8.73 -8.47 7.16
C MET A 169 -9.49 -9.32 6.14
N ILE A 170 -8.80 -9.82 5.13
CA ILE A 170 -9.36 -10.76 4.16
C ILE A 170 -8.49 -12.01 4.13
N THR A 171 -9.12 -13.17 4.05
CA THR A 171 -8.42 -14.46 3.95
C THR A 171 -8.87 -15.18 2.69
N PHE A 172 -7.94 -15.75 1.94
CA PHE A 172 -8.24 -16.51 0.74
C PHE A 172 -7.14 -17.54 0.46
N ASP A 173 -7.50 -18.57 -0.29
CA ASP A 173 -6.59 -19.62 -0.73
C ASP A 173 -5.93 -19.24 -2.07
N LEU A 174 -4.61 -19.32 -2.14
CA LEU A 174 -3.85 -18.99 -3.35
C LEU A 174 -4.08 -19.97 -4.51
N ASP A 175 -4.54 -21.19 -4.21
CA ASP A 175 -4.82 -22.22 -5.21
C ASP A 175 -6.25 -22.15 -5.77
N ARG A 176 -7.07 -21.22 -5.26
CA ARG A 176 -8.46 -21.03 -5.68
C ARG A 176 -8.68 -19.70 -6.38
N ARG A 177 -9.51 -19.72 -7.42
CA ARG A 177 -10.07 -18.52 -8.07
C ARG A 177 -11.28 -18.00 -7.29
N TYR A 178 -11.41 -16.67 -7.23
CA TYR A 178 -12.50 -16.00 -6.53
C TYR A 178 -13.21 -15.00 -7.45
N THR A 179 -14.53 -14.89 -7.31
CA THR A 179 -15.25 -13.68 -7.73
C THR A 179 -15.06 -12.58 -6.69
N ILE A 180 -15.35 -11.32 -7.06
CA ILE A 180 -15.28 -10.21 -6.11
C ILE A 180 -16.23 -10.40 -4.92
N ASP A 181 -17.44 -10.93 -5.17
CA ASP A 181 -18.42 -11.21 -4.11
C ASP A 181 -17.90 -12.28 -3.13
N GLN A 182 -17.24 -13.32 -3.64
CA GLN A 182 -16.63 -14.34 -2.79
C GLN A 182 -15.50 -13.75 -1.93
N LEU A 183 -14.72 -12.81 -2.45
CA LEU A 183 -13.70 -12.09 -1.66
C LEU A 183 -14.34 -11.22 -0.59
N VAL A 184 -15.44 -10.53 -0.92
CA VAL A 184 -16.22 -9.74 0.05
C VAL A 184 -16.75 -10.62 1.18
N ASP A 185 -17.32 -11.79 0.86
CA ASP A 185 -17.80 -12.76 1.85
C ASP A 185 -16.67 -13.34 2.73
N SER A 186 -15.41 -13.20 2.30
CA SER A 186 -14.22 -13.66 3.02
C SER A 186 -13.62 -12.62 3.97
N ILE A 187 -14.22 -11.43 4.06
CA ILE A 187 -13.75 -10.35 4.93
C ILE A 187 -14.11 -10.69 6.38
N VAL A 188 -13.12 -10.60 7.26
CA VAL A 188 -13.24 -10.90 8.69
C VAL A 188 -12.93 -9.64 9.49
N SER A 189 -13.75 -9.37 10.51
CA SER A 189 -13.46 -8.30 11.48
C SER A 189 -12.24 -8.68 12.32
N LEU A 190 -11.29 -7.78 12.49
CA LEU A 190 -10.16 -8.02 13.38
C LEU A 190 -10.62 -8.22 14.83
N ALA A 191 -11.76 -7.64 15.22
CA ALA A 191 -12.33 -7.84 16.54
C ALA A 191 -12.85 -9.28 16.78
N SER A 192 -13.05 -10.08 15.73
CA SER A 192 -13.45 -11.49 15.85
C SER A 192 -12.27 -12.46 15.84
N VAL A 193 -11.05 -11.98 15.66
CA VAL A 193 -9.83 -12.79 15.65
C VAL A 193 -9.17 -12.64 17.01
N ALA A 194 -9.51 -13.53 17.95
CA ALA A 194 -8.95 -13.60 19.30
C ALA A 194 -8.03 -14.82 19.44
#